data_AF-A0A9D6PH27-F1
#
_entry.id   AF-A0A9D6PH27-F1
#
_cell.length_a   1.000
_cell.length_b   1.000
_cell.length_c   1.000
_cell.angle_alpha   90.00
_cell.angle_beta   90.00
_cell.angle_gamma   90.00
#
_symmetry.space_group_name_H-M   'P 1'
#
loop_
_entity.id
_entity.type
_entity.pdbx_description
1 polymer ?
#
loop_
_entity_poly.entity_id
_entity_poly.type
_entity_poly.pdbx_seq_one_letter_code
_entity_poly.pdbx_strand_id
1 'polypeptide(L)' 'MRAKKKLYQSLSIASQLGFSIAIPLVGGALLGSFLDSKFDTAPKLTLSLIFFGLFISGYNMYKIMKEVK' A
#
# COMPACT_ATOMS: atom_id res chain seq x y z
N MET A 1 -29.69 -8.18 -15.12
CA MET A 1 -29.25 -7.32 -13.99
C MET A 1 -28.20 -7.96 -13.03
N ARG A 2 -28.02 -9.29 -12.95
CA ARG A 2 -27.03 -9.92 -12.03
C ARG A 2 -25.55 -9.74 -12.41
N ALA A 3 -25.21 -9.72 -13.69
CA ALA A 3 -23.81 -9.61 -14.15
C ALA A 3 -23.16 -8.26 -13.80
N LYS A 4 -23.89 -7.14 -13.93
CA LYS A 4 -23.38 -5.82 -13.54
C LYS A 4 -23.05 -5.74 -12.05
N LYS A 5 -23.89 -6.30 -11.18
CA LYS A 5 -23.63 -6.33 -9.71
C LYS A 5 -22.33 -7.09 -9.37
N LYS A 6 -22.07 -8.25 -10.01
CA LYS A 6 -20.82 -8.99 -9.82
C LYS A 6 -19.59 -8.22 -10.31
N LEU A 7 -19.69 -7.53 -11.44
CA LEU A 7 -18.61 -6.68 -11.95
C LEU A 7 -18.32 -5.52 -10.99
N TYR A 8 -19.33 -4.79 -10.53
CA TYR A 8 -19.14 -3.72 -9.54
C TYR A 8 -18.54 -4.22 -8.23
N GLN A 9 -18.96 -5.39 -7.76
CA GLN A 9 -18.42 -5.98 -6.52
C GLN A 9 -16.96 -6.41 -6.68
N SER A 10 -16.60 -7.01 -7.82
CA SER A 10 -15.22 -7.40 -8.14
C SER A 10 -14.31 -6.18 -8.29
N LEU A 11 -14.84 -5.11 -8.92
CA LEU A 11 -14.13 -3.84 -9.07
C LEU A 11 -13.92 -3.17 -7.71
N SER A 12 -14.92 -3.19 -6.83
CA SER A 12 -14.82 -2.64 -5.47
C SER A 12 -13.73 -3.36 -4.66
N ILE A 13 -13.67 -4.68 -4.73
CA ILE A 13 -12.65 -5.48 -4.03
C ILE A 13 -11.26 -5.19 -4.60
N ALA A 14 -11.11 -5.19 -5.93
CA ALA A 14 -9.83 -4.91 -6.58
C ALA A 14 -9.32 -3.50 -6.25
N SER A 15 -10.20 -2.49 -6.28
CA SER A 15 -9.86 -1.11 -5.90
C SER A 15 -9.46 -1.03 -4.43
N GLN A 16 -10.22 -1.65 -3.53
CA GLN A 16 -9.94 -1.61 -2.09
C GLN A 16 -8.61 -2.28 -1.75
N LEU A 17 -8.29 -3.41 -2.42
CA LEU A 17 -6.99 -4.07 -2.30
C LEU A 17 -5.87 -3.18 -2.85
N GLY A 18 -6.06 -2.62 -4.04
CA GLY A 18 -5.10 -1.73 -4.69
C GLY A 18 -4.78 -0.50 -3.86
N PHE A 19 -5.80 0.18 -3.31
CA PHE A 19 -5.60 1.32 -2.41
C PHE A 19 -4.95 0.94 -1.09
N SER A 20 -5.29 -0.23 -0.52
CA SER A 20 -4.67 -0.69 0.74
C SER A 20 -3.16 -0.95 0.60
N ILE A 21 -2.68 -1.22 -0.61
CA ILE A 21 -1.26 -1.42 -0.93
C ILE A 21 -0.62 -0.09 -1.37
N ALA A 22 -1.29 0.63 -2.28
CA ALA A 22 -0.77 1.86 -2.87
C ALA A 22 -0.62 2.99 -1.85
N ILE A 23 -1.56 3.16 -0.92
CA ILE A 23 -1.50 4.25 0.09
C ILE A 23 -0.23 4.15 0.94
N PRO A 24 0.09 3.03 1.62
CA PRO A 24 1.32 2.95 2.42
C PRO A 24 2.60 2.97 1.58
N LEU A 25 2.60 2.43 0.36
CA LEU A 25 3.77 2.48 -0.53
C LEU A 25 4.05 3.90 -1.03
N VAL A 26 3.04 4.57 -1.60
CA VAL A 26 3.19 5.95 -2.10
C VAL A 26 3.39 6.92 -0.95
N GLY A 27 2.67 6.74 0.16
CA GLY A 27 2.85 7.53 1.38
C GLY A 27 4.25 7.39 1.96
N GLY A 28 4.77 6.17 2.05
CA GLY A 28 6.14 5.89 2.48
C GLY A 28 7.19 6.45 1.51
N ALA A 29 6.98 6.32 0.20
CA ALA A 29 7.89 6.86 -0.81
C ALA A 29 7.95 8.39 -0.77
N LEU A 30 6.79 9.07 -0.69
CA LEU A 30 6.72 10.54 -0.62
C LEU A 30 7.28 11.09 0.69
N LEU A 31 6.94 10.49 1.83
CA LEU A 31 7.53 10.86 3.12
C LEU A 31 9.03 10.59 3.12
N GLY A 32 9.46 9.47 2.55
CA GLY A 32 10.86 9.08 2.44
C GLY A 32 11.67 10.06 1.62
N SER A 33 11.16 10.48 0.45
CA SER A 33 11.85 11.44 -0.41
C SER A 33 11.88 12.84 0.20
N PHE A 34 10.82 13.25 0.90
CA PHE A 34 10.78 14.53 1.60
C PHE A 34 11.79 14.58 2.76
N LEU A 35 11.92 13.49 3.52
CA LEU A 35 12.92 13.38 4.57
C LEU A 35 14.34 13.29 3.98
N ASP A 36 14.57 12.51 2.93
CA ASP A 36 15.90 12.40 2.30
C ASP A 36 16.39 13.75 1.79
N SER A 37 15.50 14.56 1.21
CA SER A 37 15.85 15.91 0.74
C SER A 37 16.16 16.88 1.89
N LYS A 38 15.70 16.60 3.12
CA LYS A 38 15.96 17.42 4.30
C LYS A 38 17.23 17.01 5.04
N PHE A 39 17.61 15.74 4.96
CA PHE A 39 18.78 15.18 5.66
C PHE A 39 20.01 14.96 4.77
N ASP A 40 19.92 15.28 3.47
CA ASP A 40 21.00 15.08 2.47
C ASP A 40 21.50 13.62 2.40
N THR A 41 20.66 12.68 2.83
CA THR A 41 20.96 11.24 2.90
C THR A 41 20.47 10.47 1.68
N ALA A 42 20.06 11.19 0.62
CA ALA A 42 19.49 10.58 -0.58
C ALA A 42 20.42 9.49 -1.14
N PRO A 43 19.95 8.23 -1.31
CA PRO A 43 18.57 7.73 -1.24
C PRO A 43 18.29 6.77 -0.05
N LYS A 44 18.98 6.91 1.10
CA LYS A 44 18.94 5.92 2.18
C LYS A 44 17.62 5.93 2.95
N LEU A 45 17.07 7.11 3.28
CA LEU A 45 15.80 7.18 4.02
C LEU A 45 14.63 6.75 3.13
N THR A 46 14.61 7.16 1.87
CA THR A 46 13.56 6.77 0.92
C THR A 46 13.50 5.25 0.77
N LEU A 47 14.66 4.59 0.63
CA LEU A 47 14.73 3.14 0.51
C LEU A 47 14.26 2.42 1.77
N SER A 48 14.62 2.94 2.95
CA SER A 48 14.17 2.39 4.24
C SER A 48 12.66 2.53 4.44
N LEU A 49 12.07 3.67 4.08
CA LEU A 49 10.64 3.94 4.24
C LEU A 49 9.79 3.14 3.24
N ILE A 50 10.28 2.96 2.01
CA ILE A 50 9.63 2.07 1.03
C ILE A 50 9.66 0.63 1.54
N PHE A 51 10.80 0.14 2.04
CA PHE A 51 10.89 -1.20 2.63
C PHE A 51 9.91 -1.35 3.81
N PHE A 52 9.84 -0.35 4.68
CA PHE A 52 8.89 -0.33 5.80
C PHE A 52 7.43 -0.36 5.32
N GLY A 53 7.09 0.44 4.30
CA GLY A 53 5.78 0.44 3.67
C GLY A 53 5.42 -0.91 3.04
N LEU A 54 6.41 -1.58 2.45
CA LEU A 54 6.27 -2.92 1.87
C LEU A 54 5.98 -3.98 2.95
N PHE A 55 6.70 -3.94 4.07
CA PHE A 55 6.44 -4.80 5.23
C PHE A 55 5.05 -4.55 5.84
N ILE A 56 4.66 -3.29 6.03
CA ILE A 56 3.33 -2.93 6.55
C ILE A 56 2.23 -3.40 5.60
N SER A 57 2.42 -3.25 4.29
CA SER A 57 1.47 -3.72 3.28
C SER A 57 1.33 -5.24 3.28
N GLY A 58 2.45 -5.97 3.33
CA GLY A 58 2.45 -7.43 3.46
C GLY A 58 1.77 -7.91 4.75
N TYR A 59 2.04 -7.23 5.88
CA TYR A 59 1.42 -7.55 7.16
C TYR A 59 -0.09 -7.27 7.17
N ASN A 60 -0.54 -6.16 6.59
CA ASN A 60 -1.97 -5.87 6.42
C ASN A 60 -2.66 -6.90 5.54
N MET A 61 -2.03 -7.31 4.42
CA MET A 61 -2.56 -8.35 3.56
C MET A 61 -2.68 -9.69 4.30
N TYR A 62 -1.66 -10.05 5.09
CA TYR A 62 -1.68 -11.26 5.92
C TYR A 62 -2.76 -11.20 7.01
N LYS A 63 -2.94 -10.03 7.64
CA LYS A 63 -4.00 -9.81 8.64
C LYS A 63 -5.38 -9.97 8.02
N ILE A 64 -5.63 -9.35 6.86
CA ILE A 64 -6.90 -9.47 6.13
C ILE A 64 -7.16 -10.93 5.75
N MET A 65 -6.15 -11.65 5.24
CA MET A 65 -6.27 -13.07 4.92
C MET A 65 -6.54 -13.94 6.15
N LYS A 66 -5.96 -13.60 7.30
CA LYS A 66 -6.18 -14.32 8.56
C LYS A 66 -7.53 -14.01 9.19
N GLU A 67 -8.03 -12.78 9.07
CA GLU A 67 -9.38 -12.38 9.52
C GLU A 67 -10.49 -13.02 8.67
N VAL A 68 -10.20 -13.35 7.42
CA VAL A 68 -11.12 -14.04 6.51
C VAL A 68 -11.19 -15.56 6.76
N LYS A 69 -10.27 -16.13 7.56
CA LYS A 69 -10.22 -17.57 7.88
C LYS A 69 -10.81 -17.86 9.26
#